data_AF-A0A1H7R0S1-F1
#
_entry.id   AF-A0A1H7R0S1-F1
#
_cell.length_a   1.000
_cell.length_b   1.000
_cell.length_c   1.000
_cell.angle_alpha   90.00
_cell.angle_beta   90.00
_cell.angle_gamma   90.00
#
_symmetry.space_group_name_H-M   'P 1'
#
loop_
_entity.id
_entity.type
_entity.pdbx_description
1 polymer ?
#
loop_
_entity_poly.entity_id
_entity_poly.type
_entity_poly.pdbx_seq_one_letter_code
_entity_poly.pdbx_strand_id
1 'polypeptide(L)' 'MIERCRDAFPIRLMCRYLHVSSSGYYDWRARPLSHGAEDNQRLLERIKRIHDGSDGVMGSPRVWEELRMQASRVAAIV' A
#
# COMPACT_ATOMS: atom_id res chain seq x y z
N MET A 1 -4.11 12.06 -6.55
CA MET A 1 -3.72 13.02 -7.61
C MET A 1 -2.73 14.05 -7.09
N ILE A 2 -3.05 14.81 -6.02
CA ILE A 2 -2.13 15.80 -5.41
C ILE A 2 -0.77 15.19 -5.07
N GLU A 3 -0.73 14.05 -4.37
CA GLU A 3 0.54 13.41 -3.98
C GLU A 3 1.39 12.98 -5.18
N ARG A 4 0.78 12.63 -6.31
CA ARG A 4 1.52 12.18 -7.51
C ARG A 4 2.19 13.32 -8.28
N CYS A 5 1.69 14.56 -8.13
CA CYS A 5 2.20 15.71 -8.89
C CYS A 5 2.79 16.80 -7.97
N ARG A 6 3.04 16.47 -6.70
CA ARG A 6 3.50 17.42 -5.68
C ARG A 6 4.82 18.12 -6.00
N ASP A 7 5.66 17.50 -6.82
CA ASP A 7 6.96 18.04 -7.22
C ASP A 7 6.87 18.87 -8.52
N ALA A 8 5.78 18.72 -9.27
CA ALA A 8 5.54 19.44 -10.52
C ALA A 8 4.71 20.72 -10.32
N PHE A 9 3.84 20.77 -9.30
CA PHE A 9 2.94 21.89 -9.06
C PHE A 9 2.83 22.26 -7.58
N PRO A 10 2.62 23.55 -7.24
CA PRO A 10 2.40 23.96 -5.86
C PRO A 10 1.16 23.30 -5.24
N ILE A 11 1.32 22.63 -4.10
CA ILE A 11 0.24 21.94 -3.37
C ILE A 11 -1.00 22.83 -3.18
N ARG A 12 -0.82 24.06 -2.70
CA ARG A 12 -1.94 24.99 -2.44
C ARG A 12 -2.73 25.33 -3.70
N LEU A 13 -2.09 25.36 -4.86
CA LEU A 13 -2.75 25.57 -6.16
C LEU A 13 -3.60 24.35 -6.52
N MET A 14 -3.02 23.15 -6.39
CA MET A 14 -3.75 21.91 -6.66
C MET A 14 -4.93 21.71 -5.71
N CYS A 15 -4.75 22.01 -4.43
CA CYS A 15 -5.83 21.95 -3.44
C CYS A 15 -6.99 22.87 -3.82
N ARG A 16 -6.68 24.10 -4.25
CA ARG A 16 -7.69 25.07 -4.71
C ARG A 16 -8.44 24.57 -5.94
N TYR A 17 -7.72 24.03 -6.92
CA TYR A 17 -8.32 23.54 -8.18
C TYR A 17 -9.20 22.31 -7.96
N LEU A 18 -8.81 21.44 -7.02
CA LEU A 18 -9.54 20.22 -6.70
C LEU A 18 -10.60 20.42 -5.59
N HIS A 19 -10.83 21.66 -5.16
CA HIS A 19 -11.76 22.01 -4.08
C HIS A 19 -11.53 21.22 -2.77
N VAL A 20 -10.28 20.96 -2.43
CA VAL A 20 -9.89 20.33 -1.15
C VAL A 20 -9.18 21.31 -0.24
N SER A 21 -9.33 21.15 1.08
CA SER A 21 -8.58 21.96 2.04
C SER A 21 -7.09 21.60 2.01
N SER A 22 -6.24 22.63 1.95
CA SER A 22 -4.79 22.44 2.12
C SER A 22 -4.40 21.90 3.50
N SER A 23 -5.12 22.27 4.56
CA SER A 23 -4.89 21.71 5.89
C SER A 23 -5.23 20.21 5.91
N GLY A 24 -6.38 19.84 5.32
CA GLY A 24 -6.79 18.44 5.21
C GLY A 24 -5.79 17.58 4.42
N TYR A 25 -5.14 18.14 3.39
CA TYR A 25 -4.07 17.45 2.67
C TYR A 25 -2.85 17.19 3.57
N TYR A 26 -2.37 18.21 4.28
CA TYR A 26 -1.21 18.05 5.16
C TYR A 26 -1.51 17.14 6.35
N ASP A 27 -2.71 17.24 6.93
CA ASP A 27 -3.16 16.35 8.00
C ASP A 27 -3.21 14.91 7.51
N TRP A 28 -3.82 14.66 6.35
CA TRP A 28 -3.85 13.32 5.74
C TRP A 28 -2.43 12.76 5.50
N ARG A 29 -1.51 13.59 5.01
CA ARG A 29 -0.13 13.18 4.71
C ARG A 29 0.71 12.96 5.97
N ALA A 30 0.42 13.68 7.06
CA ALA A 30 1.11 13.54 8.33
C ALA A 30 0.54 12.41 9.21
N ARG A 31 -0.62 11.85 8.85
CA ARG A 31 -1.23 10.74 9.62
C ARG A 31 -0.30 9.53 9.62
N PRO A 32 0.03 8.97 10.80
CA PRO A 32 0.69 7.68 10.86
C PRO A 32 -0.20 6.61 10.24
N LEU A 33 0.42 5.53 9.76
CA LEU A 33 -0.32 4.36 9.29
C LEU A 33 -1.19 3.84 10.44
N SER A 34 -2.44 3.51 10.15
CA SER A 34 -3.23 2.75 11.11
C SER A 34 -2.69 1.33 11.21
N HIS A 35 -2.97 0.64 12.31
CA HIS A 35 -2.55 -0.76 12.48
C HIS A 35 -2.97 -1.64 11.28
N GLY A 36 -4.19 -1.46 10.77
CA GLY A 36 -4.65 -2.17 9.57
C GLY A 36 -3.91 -1.76 8.29
N ALA A 37 -3.46 -0.51 8.18
CA ALA A 37 -2.63 -0.07 7.05
C ALA A 37 -1.20 -0.65 7.13
N GLU A 38 -0.65 -0.78 8.33
CA GLU A 38 0.63 -1.47 8.56
C GLU A 38 0.52 -2.96 8.19
N ASP A 39 -0.52 -3.64 8.65
CA ASP A 39 -0.78 -5.04 8.32
C ASP A 39 -0.96 -5.22 6.80
N ASN A 40 -1.68 -4.31 6.14
CA ASN A 40 -1.82 -4.32 4.69
C ASN A 40 -0.47 -4.07 3.98
N GLN A 41 0.39 -3.20 4.51
CA GLN A 41 1.73 -2.99 3.96
C GLN A 41 2.58 -4.26 4.06
N ARG A 42 2.57 -4.93 5.22
CA ARG A 42 3.25 -6.23 5.41
C ARG A 42 2.71 -7.29 4.44
N LEU A 43 1.40 -7.32 4.24
CA LEU A 43 0.77 -8.22 3.27
C LEU A 43 1.22 -7.91 1.83
N LEU A 44 1.24 -6.63 1.44
CA LEU A 44 1.71 -6.19 0.13
C LEU A 44 3.18 -6.55 -0.12
N GLU A 45 4.05 -6.37 0.86
CA GLU A 45 5.46 -6.78 0.78
C GLU A 45 5.60 -8.30 0.57
N ARG A 46 4.76 -9.09 1.24
CA ARG A 46 4.73 -10.54 1.07
C ARG A 46 4.24 -10.96 -0.31
N ILE A 47 3.19 -10.32 -0.81
CA ILE A 47 2.67 -10.50 -2.17
C ILE A 47 3.77 -10.22 -3.20
N LYS A 48 4.46 -9.07 -3.07
CA LYS A 48 5.57 -8.71 -3.96
C LYS A 48 6.67 -9.76 -3.94
N ARG A 49 7.09 -10.22 -2.76
CA ARG A 49 8.12 -11.25 -2.63
C ARG A 49 7.76 -12.55 -3.35
N ILE A 50 6.52 -13.02 -3.20
CA ILE A 50 6.04 -14.24 -3.86
C ILE A 50 5.97 -14.05 -5.38
N HIS A 51 5.45 -12.89 -5.81
CA HIS A 51 5.34 -12.55 -7.21
C HIS A 51 6.71 -12.43 -7.89
N ASP A 52 7.64 -11.69 -7.28
CA ASP A 52 9.00 -11.48 -7.80
C ASP A 52 9.83 -12.78 -7.76
N GLY A 53 9.66 -13.61 -6.73
CA GLY A 53 10.29 -14.94 -6.68
C GLY A 53 9.77 -15.93 -7.73
N SER A 54 8.72 -15.55 -8.47
CA SER A 54 8.14 -16.33 -9.57
C SER A 54 8.36 -15.69 -10.94
N ASP A 55 9.20 -14.66 -11.03
CA ASP A 55 9.39 -13.82 -12.22
C ASP A 55 8.07 -13.23 -12.76
N GLY A 56 7.09 -13.02 -11.89
CA GLY A 56 5.75 -12.56 -12.25
C GLY A 56 4.90 -13.56 -13.04
N VAL A 57 5.33 -14.82 -13.13
CA VAL A 57 4.57 -15.90 -13.79
C VAL A 57 3.33 -16.27 -12.97
N MET A 58 3.40 -16.14 -11.64
CA MET A 58 2.26 -16.41 -10.78
C MET A 58 1.28 -15.23 -10.75
N GLY A 59 0.14 -15.44 -11.38
CA GLY A 59 -1.01 -14.54 -11.25
C GLY A 59 -1.64 -14.57 -9.85
N SER A 60 -2.56 -13.63 -9.61
CA SER A 60 -3.27 -13.42 -8.34
C SER A 60 -3.76 -14.72 -7.65
N PRO A 61 -4.39 -15.70 -8.34
CA PRO A 61 -4.87 -16.92 -7.69
C PRO A 61 -3.75 -17.75 -7.03
N ARG A 62 -2.61 -17.93 -7.72
CA ARG A 62 -1.48 -18.73 -7.22
C ARG A 62 -0.74 -18.01 -6.09
N VAL A 63 -0.59 -16.68 -6.20
CA VAL A 63 -0.02 -15.87 -5.12
C VAL A 63 -0.88 -15.95 -3.87
N TRP A 64 -2.21 -16.01 -4.02
CA TRP A 64 -3.13 -16.17 -2.89
C TRP A 64 -3.03 -17.55 -2.22
N GLU A 65 -2.91 -18.63 -3.00
CA GLU A 65 -2.67 -19.98 -2.47
C GLU A 65 -1.37 -20.06 -1.66
N GLU A 66 -0.28 -19.50 -2.19
CA GLU A 66 1.01 -19.43 -1.50
C GLU A 66 0.93 -18.60 -0.21
N LEU A 67 0.28 -17.44 -0.24
CA LEU A 67 0.04 -16.64 0.96
C LEU A 67 -0.71 -17.44 2.03
N ARG A 68 -1.74 -18.20 1.63
CA ARG A 68 -2.54 -19.01 2.54
C ARG A 68 -1.75 -20.17 3.12
N MET A 69 -0.97 -20.89 2.30
CA MET A 69 -0.08 -21.96 2.77
C MET A 69 0.96 -21.42 3.76
N GLN A 70 1.58 -20.28 3.47
CA GLN A 70 2.56 -19.72 4.38
C GLN A 70 1.92 -19.20 5.68
N ALA A 71 0.69 -18.68 5.66
CA ALA A 71 -0.04 -18.33 6.87
C ALA A 71 -0.35 -19.57 7.73
N SER A 72 -0.79 -20.67 7.10
CA SER A 72 -1.04 -21.94 7.78
C SER A 72 0.25 -22.58 8.35
N ARG A 73 1.39 -22.45 7.66
CA ARG A 73 2.69 -22.95 8.16
C ARG A 73 3.18 -22.20 9.40
N VAL A 74 2.91 -20.90 9.51
CA VAL A 74 3.27 -20.12 10.71
C VAL A 74 2.37 -20.48 11.88
N ALA A 75 1.07 -20.71 11.64
CA ALA A 75 0.12 -21.13 12.67
C ALA A 75 0.39 -22.54 13.24
N ALA A 76 1.11 -23.40 12.51
CA ALA A 76 1.48 -24.74 12.97
C ALA A 76 2.79 -24.80 13.78
N ILE A 77 3.52 -23.68 13.89
CA ILE A 77 4.81 -23.59 14.61
C ILE A 77 4.65 -22.86 15.97
N VAL A 78 3.47 -22.33 16.26
CA VAL A 78 3.09 -21.69 17.53
C VAL A 78 2.08 -22.57 18.24
#